data_AF-A0A0F2RA99-F1
#
_entry.id   AF-A0A0F2RA99-F1
#
_cell.length_a   1.000
_cell.length_b   1.000
_cell.length_c   1.000
_cell.angle_alpha   90.00
_cell.angle_beta   90.00
_cell.angle_gamma   90.00
#
_symmetry.space_group_name_H-M   'P 1'
#
loop_
_entity.id
_entity.type
_entity.pdbx_description
1 polymer ?
#
loop_
_entity_poly.entity_id
_entity_poly.type
_entity_poly.pdbx_seq_one_letter_code
_entity_poly.pdbx_strand_id
1 'polypeptide(L)'
;MRSLLSALALASLAAPCLAQVSTASDGYRVCAPEQTAQGRAIVRQACGDLVPPEAPAPYFTSLDALESARAVREAYVARITAYTACVSDFIETHHQPGAPATSLAPDQAACAHSWAEDEATQAVREFGRACIDFSNRTVMDSRLTPWSGECYPAMPGNSG
;
A
#
# COMPACT_ATOMS: atom_id res chain seq x y z
N MET A 1 -14.61 9.08 76.12
CA MET A 1 -15.47 7.94 75.76
C MET A 1 -15.69 7.96 74.25
N ARG A 2 -15.47 6.81 73.58
CA ARG A 2 -15.92 6.41 72.21
C ARG A 2 -15.35 7.23 71.03
N SER A 3 -14.36 6.79 70.24
CA SER A 3 -14.19 5.61 69.36
C SER A 3 -14.93 5.68 68.01
N LEU A 4 -14.18 5.33 66.94
CA LEU A 4 -14.55 4.80 65.59
C LEU A 4 -14.90 5.86 64.51
N LEU A 5 -14.62 5.71 63.20
CA LEU A 5 -13.76 4.89 62.32
C LEU A 5 -13.99 5.46 60.88
N SER A 6 -12.98 5.33 60.01
CA SER A 6 -13.07 5.08 58.55
C SER A 6 -13.92 5.96 57.62
N ALA A 7 -13.30 6.50 56.56
CA ALA A 7 -13.50 6.01 55.18
C ALA A 7 -12.59 6.75 54.17
N LEU A 8 -11.85 5.96 53.40
CA LEU A 8 -11.13 6.34 52.19
C LEU A 8 -12.10 6.81 51.09
N ALA A 9 -11.69 7.79 50.30
CA ALA A 9 -12.05 7.87 48.88
C ALA A 9 -10.92 8.57 48.10
N LEU A 10 -10.06 7.75 47.48
CA LEU A 10 -9.17 8.16 46.41
C LEU A 10 -10.04 8.57 45.21
N ALA A 11 -10.08 9.86 44.89
CA ALA A 11 -10.53 10.32 43.58
C ALA A 11 -9.30 10.38 42.65
N SER A 12 -8.98 9.24 42.06
CA SER A 12 -8.00 9.11 41.00
C SER A 12 -8.47 9.93 39.79
N LEU A 13 -7.81 11.07 39.55
CA LEU A 13 -7.92 11.81 38.30
C LEU A 13 -7.40 10.93 37.16
N ALA A 14 -8.35 10.32 36.44
CA ALA A 14 -8.08 9.62 35.19
C ALA A 14 -7.65 10.66 34.14
N ALA A 15 -6.33 10.84 34.00
CA ALA A 15 -5.77 11.41 32.79
C ALA A 15 -6.17 10.51 31.61
N PRO A 16 -6.71 11.04 30.50
CA PRO A 16 -6.80 10.25 29.28
C PRO A 16 -5.38 9.95 28.84
N CYS A 17 -4.96 8.72 29.14
CA CYS A 17 -3.79 8.10 28.57
C CYS A 17 -3.95 8.21 27.06
N LEU A 18 -3.19 9.11 26.43
CA LEU A 18 -2.95 9.08 25.00
C LEU A 18 -2.34 7.71 24.73
N ALA A 19 -3.19 6.76 24.36
CA ALA A 19 -2.78 5.46 23.88
C ALA A 19 -2.02 5.70 22.57
N GLN A 20 -0.72 5.91 22.68
CA GLN A 20 0.22 5.68 21.60
C GLN A 20 0.16 4.18 21.34
N VAL A 21 -0.78 3.76 20.50
CA VAL A 21 -0.78 2.42 19.91
C VAL A 21 0.39 2.39 18.93
N SER A 22 1.59 2.25 19.48
CA SER A 22 2.77 1.80 18.74
C SER A 22 2.75 0.28 18.74
N THR A 23 2.04 -0.29 17.77
CA THR A 23 2.16 -1.68 17.31
C THR A 23 2.38 -1.59 15.80
N ALA A 24 3.46 -2.05 15.19
CA ALA A 24 4.29 -3.20 15.50
C ALA A 24 5.79 -2.95 15.22
N SER A 25 6.62 -3.58 16.05
CA SER A 25 8.04 -3.83 15.82
C SER A 25 8.20 -5.05 14.90
N ASP A 26 7.87 -4.89 13.62
CA ASP A 26 8.22 -5.83 12.54
C ASP A 26 8.14 -5.10 11.20
N GLY A 27 9.21 -4.36 10.85
CA GLY A 27 9.61 -3.95 9.49
C GLY A 27 8.67 -3.09 8.60
N TYR A 28 7.35 -3.17 8.75
CA TYR A 28 6.37 -2.51 7.89
C TYR A 28 5.64 -1.45 8.70
N ARG A 29 6.15 -0.21 8.68
CA ARG A 29 5.40 0.92 9.23
C ARG A 29 4.20 1.17 8.32
N VAL A 30 3.04 0.66 8.71
CA VAL A 30 1.77 1.05 8.09
C VAL A 30 1.53 2.51 8.44
N CYS A 31 1.73 3.41 7.48
CA CYS A 31 1.45 4.82 7.67
C CYS A 31 -0.05 5.07 7.75
N ALA A 32 -0.46 6.00 8.61
CA ALA A 32 -1.85 6.43 8.67
C ALA A 32 -2.26 7.07 7.34
N PRO A 33 -3.52 6.95 6.90
CA PRO A 33 -3.99 7.51 5.62
C PRO A 33 -3.68 8.99 5.45
N GLU A 34 -3.76 9.77 6.54
CA GLU A 34 -3.44 11.20 6.53
C GLU A 34 -1.94 11.46 6.28
N GLN A 35 -1.06 10.64 6.87
CA GLN A 35 0.38 10.73 6.67
C GLN A 35 0.76 10.31 5.25
N THR A 36 0.12 9.28 4.73
CA THR A 36 0.26 8.86 3.32
C THR A 36 -0.17 9.98 2.37
N ALA A 37 -1.31 10.63 2.62
CA ALA A 37 -1.78 11.75 1.80
C ALA A 37 -0.80 12.95 1.84
N GLN A 38 -0.27 13.27 3.03
CA GLN A 38 0.75 14.30 3.19
C GLN A 38 2.05 13.94 2.45
N GLY A 39 2.52 12.71 2.60
CA GLY A 39 3.69 12.18 1.89
C GLY A 39 3.55 12.32 0.38
N ARG A 40 2.41 11.87 -0.16
CA ARG A 40 2.10 11.99 -1.59
C ARG A 40 2.05 13.44 -2.05
N ALA A 41 1.52 14.35 -1.23
CA ALA A 41 1.49 15.77 -1.55
C ALA A 41 2.89 16.41 -1.57
N ILE A 42 3.78 16.01 -0.66
CA ILE A 42 5.16 16.50 -0.58
C ILE A 42 5.96 16.09 -1.81
N VAL A 43 5.90 14.80 -2.18
CA VAL A 43 6.68 14.28 -3.30
C VAL A 43 6.07 14.63 -4.66
N ARG A 44 4.82 15.12 -4.72
CA ARG A 44 4.11 15.46 -5.97
C ARG A 44 4.91 16.38 -6.88
N GLN A 45 5.55 17.41 -6.34
CA GLN A 45 6.29 18.36 -7.16
C GLN A 45 7.51 17.72 -7.84
N ALA A 46 8.14 16.75 -7.18
CA ALA A 46 9.33 16.07 -7.69
C ALA A 46 8.97 14.85 -8.57
N CYS A 47 8.01 14.04 -8.13
CA CYS A 47 7.71 12.72 -8.70
C CYS A 47 6.39 12.65 -9.46
N GLY A 48 5.62 13.75 -9.50
CA GLY A 48 4.28 13.76 -10.08
C GLY A 48 3.25 13.04 -9.22
N ASP A 49 2.05 12.88 -9.78
CA ASP A 49 0.96 12.15 -9.15
C ASP A 49 0.95 10.68 -9.58
N LEU A 50 0.82 9.79 -8.60
CA LEU A 50 0.47 8.39 -8.83
C LEU A 50 -1.04 8.23 -8.60
N VAL A 51 -1.75 7.88 -9.68
CA VAL A 51 -3.20 7.67 -9.68
C VAL A 51 -3.50 6.20 -10.01
N PRO A 52 -4.21 5.49 -9.12
CA PRO A 52 -4.68 4.14 -9.41
C PRO A 52 -5.56 4.11 -10.67
N PRO A 53 -5.41 3.10 -11.54
CA PRO A 53 -6.36 2.91 -12.62
C PRO A 53 -7.75 2.59 -12.05
N GLU A 54 -8.78 2.67 -12.89
CA GLU A 54 -10.09 2.15 -12.53
C GLU A 54 -9.97 0.67 -12.16
N ALA A 55 -10.66 0.27 -11.09
CA ALA A 55 -10.64 -1.11 -10.63
C ALA A 55 -11.09 -2.05 -11.77
N PRO A 56 -10.40 -3.18 -11.98
CA PRO A 56 -10.83 -4.12 -13.00
C PRO A 56 -12.23 -4.65 -12.67
N ALA A 57 -12.96 -5.04 -13.72
CA ALA A 57 -14.24 -5.72 -13.55
C ALA A 57 -14.08 -6.93 -12.61
N PRO A 58 -15.08 -7.24 -11.75
CA PRO A 58 -14.98 -8.35 -10.81
C PRO A 58 -14.85 -9.72 -11.49
N TYR A 59 -15.21 -9.80 -12.77
CA TYR A 59 -15.03 -10.95 -13.63
C TYR A 59 -14.84 -10.51 -15.09
N PHE A 60 -14.15 -11.33 -15.88
CA PHE A 60 -14.02 -11.12 -17.32
C PHE A 60 -15.02 -11.97 -18.09
N THR A 61 -15.50 -11.46 -19.24
CA THR A 61 -16.43 -12.16 -20.13
C THR A 61 -15.81 -12.52 -21.48
N SER A 62 -14.60 -12.03 -21.76
CA SER A 62 -13.84 -12.33 -22.97
C SER A 62 -12.33 -12.33 -22.68
N LEU A 63 -11.57 -12.99 -23.56
CA LEU A 63 -10.11 -12.99 -23.50
C LEU A 63 -9.55 -11.57 -23.67
N ASP A 64 -10.07 -10.81 -24.63
CA ASP A 64 -9.63 -9.43 -24.89
C ASP A 64 -9.77 -8.52 -23.66
N ALA A 65 -10.83 -8.70 -22.87
CA ALA A 65 -11.04 -7.94 -21.63
C ALA A 65 -10.00 -8.31 -20.56
N LEU A 66 -9.68 -9.60 -20.44
CA LEU A 66 -8.62 -10.09 -19.55
C LEU A 66 -7.25 -9.54 -19.97
N GLU A 67 -6.91 -9.61 -21.25
CA GLU A 67 -5.63 -9.12 -21.78
C GLU A 67 -5.49 -7.61 -21.65
N SER A 68 -6.57 -6.87 -21.90
CA SER A 68 -6.59 -5.41 -21.69
C SER A 68 -6.36 -5.06 -20.22
N ALA A 69 -7.04 -5.75 -19.29
CA ALA A 69 -6.83 -5.53 -17.86
C ALA A 69 -5.42 -5.93 -17.40
N ARG A 70 -4.84 -6.98 -18.00
CA ARG A 70 -3.45 -7.37 -17.77
C ARG A 70 -2.49 -6.24 -18.16
N ALA A 71 -2.66 -5.67 -19.35
CA ALA A 71 -1.83 -4.59 -19.84
C ALA A 71 -1.95 -3.33 -18.97
N VAL A 72 -3.17 -2.98 -18.51
CA VAL A 72 -3.39 -1.88 -17.57
C VAL A 72 -2.67 -2.12 -16.25
N ARG A 73 -2.76 -3.33 -15.68
CA ARG A 73 -2.05 -3.71 -14.45
C ARG A 73 -0.53 -3.63 -14.61
N GLU A 74 0.02 -4.15 -15.71
CA GLU A 74 1.46 -4.10 -15.99
C GLU A 74 1.96 -2.65 -16.15
N ALA A 75 1.23 -1.83 -16.89
CA ALA A 75 1.54 -0.40 -17.03
C ALA A 75 1.47 0.32 -15.68
N TYR A 76 0.49 0.01 -14.83
CA TYR A 76 0.38 0.63 -13.51
C TYR A 76 1.55 0.24 -12.60
N VAL A 77 1.90 -1.05 -12.54
CA VAL A 77 3.06 -1.53 -11.77
C VAL A 77 4.35 -0.85 -12.24
N ALA A 78 4.55 -0.70 -13.56
CA ALA A 78 5.70 0.01 -14.09
C ALA A 78 5.74 1.50 -13.66
N ARG A 79 4.58 2.18 -13.63
CA ARG A 79 4.49 3.55 -13.10
C ARG A 79 4.82 3.60 -11.61
N ILE A 80 4.37 2.61 -10.84
CA ILE A 80 4.70 2.51 -9.41
C ILE A 80 6.22 2.37 -9.24
N THR A 81 6.88 1.50 -10.00
CA THR A 81 8.35 1.35 -9.94
C THR A 81 9.08 2.66 -10.23
N ALA A 82 8.64 3.42 -11.23
CA ALA A 82 9.23 4.72 -11.52
C ALA A 82 8.96 5.74 -10.40
N TYR A 83 7.75 5.73 -9.84
CA TYR A 83 7.36 6.60 -8.74
C TYR A 83 8.17 6.31 -7.47
N THR A 84 8.27 5.03 -7.06
CA THR A 84 9.02 4.64 -5.86
C THR A 84 10.51 4.98 -6.00
N ALA A 85 11.11 4.75 -7.17
CA ALA A 85 12.49 5.17 -7.43
C ALA A 85 12.68 6.68 -7.25
N CYS A 86 11.79 7.50 -7.81
CA CYS A 86 11.84 8.95 -7.60
C CYS A 86 11.67 9.36 -6.13
N VAL A 87 10.77 8.69 -5.40
CA VAL A 87 10.56 8.95 -3.96
C VAL A 87 11.80 8.57 -3.15
N SER A 88 12.48 7.47 -3.49
CA SER A 88 13.76 7.10 -2.88
C SER A 88 14.82 8.18 -3.12
N ASP A 89 14.94 8.68 -4.35
CA ASP A 89 15.86 9.78 -4.67
C ASP A 89 15.51 11.05 -3.89
N PHE A 90 14.22 11.39 -3.78
CA PHE A 90 13.75 12.51 -2.98
C PHE A 90 14.21 12.38 -1.52
N ILE A 91 14.03 11.20 -0.90
CA ILE A 91 14.47 10.94 0.48
C ILE A 91 15.99 11.11 0.60
N GLU A 92 16.76 10.58 -0.35
CA GLU A 92 18.21 10.67 -0.33
C GLU A 92 18.73 12.11 -0.43
N THR A 93 18.05 12.99 -1.17
CA THR A 93 18.41 14.42 -1.21
C THR A 93 18.26 15.10 0.16
N HIS A 94 17.34 14.61 1.00
CA HIS A 94 17.13 15.12 2.35
C HIS A 94 18.13 14.58 3.38
N HIS A 95 18.95 13.60 3.02
CA HIS A 95 20.05 13.10 3.84
C HIS A 95 21.40 13.77 3.54
N GLN A 96 21.46 14.63 2.52
CA GLN A 96 22.70 15.30 2.12
C GLN A 96 23.15 16.35 3.16
N PRO A 97 24.47 16.60 3.28
CA PRO A 97 24.99 17.64 4.16
C PRO A 97 24.36 19.01 3.87
N GLY A 98 23.89 19.69 4.93
CA GLY A 98 23.20 20.98 4.82
C GLY A 98 21.68 20.89 4.71
N ALA A 99 21.11 19.68 4.61
CA ALA A 99 19.67 19.49 4.72
C ALA A 99 19.17 19.74 6.16
N PRO A 100 17.94 20.29 6.33
CA PRO A 100 17.38 20.56 7.64
C PRO A 100 17.07 19.25 8.39
N ALA A 101 17.82 18.98 9.47
CA ALA A 101 17.69 17.76 10.29
C ALA A 101 16.35 17.62 11.03
N THR A 102 15.57 18.69 11.15
CA THR A 102 14.23 18.69 11.76
C THR A 102 13.11 18.49 10.74
N SER A 103 13.44 18.33 9.46
CA SER A 103 12.45 18.11 8.41
C SER A 103 11.79 16.74 8.57
N LEU A 104 10.47 16.72 8.58
CA LEU A 104 9.66 15.49 8.53
C LEU A 104 9.41 14.99 7.10
N ALA A 105 9.89 15.74 6.09
CA ALA A 105 9.71 15.40 4.69
C ALA A 105 10.18 13.98 4.30
N PRO A 106 11.37 13.49 4.70
CA PRO A 106 11.80 12.14 4.34
C PRO A 106 10.91 11.05 4.97
N ASP A 107 10.50 11.22 6.23
CA ASP A 107 9.60 10.28 6.90
C ASP A 107 8.22 10.24 6.24
N GLN A 108 7.67 11.40 5.87
CA GLN A 108 6.40 11.48 5.15
C GLN A 108 6.52 10.93 3.72
N ALA A 109 7.64 11.17 3.03
CA ALA A 109 7.92 10.59 1.72
C ALA A 109 8.02 9.05 1.77
N ALA A 110 8.60 8.49 2.83
CA ALA A 110 8.63 7.05 3.04
C ALA A 110 7.21 6.44 3.13
N CYS A 111 6.25 7.17 3.70
CA CYS A 111 4.84 6.75 3.69
C CYS A 111 4.24 6.72 2.28
N ALA A 112 4.61 7.66 1.40
CA ALA A 112 4.18 7.66 0.01
C ALA A 112 4.78 6.47 -0.77
N HIS A 113 6.04 6.12 -0.47
CA HIS A 113 6.70 4.96 -1.03
C HIS A 113 5.99 3.66 -0.64
N SER A 114 5.78 3.43 0.67
CA SER A 114 5.12 2.22 1.18
C SER A 114 3.71 2.06 0.59
N TRP A 115 2.94 3.15 0.52
CA TRP A 115 1.62 3.12 -0.11
C TRP A 115 1.70 2.73 -1.60
N ALA A 116 2.66 3.25 -2.35
CA ALA A 116 2.81 2.89 -3.76
C ALA A 116 3.14 1.39 -3.94
N GLU A 117 3.94 0.81 -3.06
CA GLU A 117 4.22 -0.63 -3.07
C GLU A 117 2.97 -1.48 -2.73
N ASP A 118 2.16 -1.02 -1.77
CA ASP A 118 0.87 -1.63 -1.45
C ASP A 118 -0.08 -1.60 -2.66
N GLU A 119 -0.12 -0.49 -3.40
CA GLU A 119 -0.91 -0.36 -4.64
C GLU A 119 -0.46 -1.35 -5.72
N ALA A 120 0.85 -1.59 -5.87
CA ALA A 120 1.35 -2.58 -6.83
C ALA A 120 0.90 -3.98 -6.43
N THR A 121 1.00 -4.28 -5.14
CA THR A 121 0.54 -5.55 -4.57
C THR A 121 -0.97 -5.73 -4.78
N GLN A 122 -1.76 -4.69 -4.53
CA GLN A 122 -3.21 -4.71 -4.70
C GLN A 122 -3.59 -4.92 -6.17
N ALA A 123 -2.98 -4.18 -7.10
CA ALA A 123 -3.24 -4.31 -8.54
C ALA A 123 -2.94 -5.74 -9.05
N VAL A 124 -1.84 -6.34 -8.58
CA VAL A 124 -1.49 -7.72 -8.92
C VAL A 124 -2.51 -8.71 -8.35
N ARG A 125 -2.92 -8.54 -7.08
CA ARG A 125 -3.89 -9.44 -6.41
C ARG A 125 -5.29 -9.34 -7.00
N GLU A 126 -5.75 -8.15 -7.33
CA GLU A 126 -7.06 -7.92 -7.94
C GLU A 126 -7.16 -8.56 -9.32
N PHE A 127 -6.20 -8.27 -10.20
CA PHE A 127 -6.11 -8.93 -11.49
C PHE A 127 -6.01 -10.46 -11.34
N GLY A 128 -5.11 -10.94 -10.46
CA GLY A 128 -4.85 -12.37 -10.30
C GLY A 128 -6.09 -13.16 -9.89
N ARG A 129 -6.93 -12.61 -8.99
CA ARG A 129 -8.21 -13.22 -8.61
C ARG A 129 -9.19 -13.30 -9.78
N ALA A 130 -9.38 -12.21 -10.53
CA ALA A 130 -10.29 -12.18 -11.68
C ALA A 130 -9.79 -13.05 -12.85
N CYS A 131 -8.48 -13.14 -13.04
CA CYS A 131 -7.86 -14.01 -14.02
C CYS A 131 -8.08 -15.51 -13.70
N ILE A 132 -7.92 -15.91 -12.44
CA ILE A 132 -8.18 -17.30 -12.02
C ILE A 132 -9.66 -17.66 -12.23
N ASP A 133 -10.58 -16.75 -11.88
CA ASP A 133 -12.02 -16.94 -12.14
C ASP A 133 -12.28 -17.19 -13.63
N PHE A 134 -11.75 -16.32 -14.49
CA PHE A 134 -11.89 -16.46 -15.94
C PHE A 134 -11.32 -17.79 -16.45
N SER A 135 -10.09 -18.13 -16.05
CA SER A 135 -9.42 -19.37 -16.45
C SER A 135 -10.25 -20.60 -16.07
N ASN A 136 -10.72 -20.68 -14.82
CA ASN A 136 -11.56 -21.78 -14.35
C ASN A 136 -12.87 -21.90 -15.14
N ARG A 137 -13.49 -20.77 -15.50
CA ARG A 137 -14.74 -20.75 -16.27
C ARG A 137 -14.52 -21.21 -17.72
N THR A 138 -13.38 -20.91 -18.32
CA THR A 138 -13.08 -21.33 -19.71
C THR A 138 -12.98 -22.85 -19.87
N VAL A 139 -12.74 -23.59 -18.78
CA VAL A 139 -12.78 -25.07 -18.78
C VAL A 139 -14.22 -25.60 -18.85
N MET A 140 -15.19 -24.84 -18.32
CA MET A 140 -16.59 -25.28 -18.20
C MET A 140 -17.52 -24.68 -19.25
N ASP A 141 -17.19 -23.49 -19.78
CA ASP A 141 -17.98 -22.78 -20.78
C ASP A 141 -17.25 -22.77 -22.13
N SER A 142 -17.72 -23.61 -23.07
CA SER A 142 -17.15 -23.73 -24.42
C SER A 142 -17.31 -22.47 -25.29
N ARG A 143 -18.05 -21.47 -24.84
CA ARG A 143 -18.16 -20.15 -25.51
C ARG A 143 -17.00 -19.23 -25.17
N LEU A 144 -16.26 -19.50 -24.10
CA LEU A 144 -15.12 -18.70 -23.68
C LEU A 144 -13.84 -19.26 -24.30
N THR A 145 -12.98 -18.38 -24.78
CA THR A 145 -11.65 -18.76 -25.26
C THR A 145 -10.75 -19.11 -24.07
N PRO A 146 -10.15 -20.31 -24.02
CA PRO A 146 -9.27 -20.72 -22.93
C PRO A 146 -8.11 -19.75 -22.70
N TRP A 147 -7.81 -19.48 -21.43
CA TRP A 147 -6.63 -18.71 -21.03
C TRP A 147 -5.45 -19.65 -20.76
N SER A 148 -4.31 -19.37 -21.37
CA SER A 148 -3.06 -20.14 -21.19
C SER A 148 -1.90 -19.33 -20.61
N GLY A 149 -2.15 -18.08 -20.20
CA GLY A 149 -1.13 -17.22 -19.62
C GLY A 149 -1.08 -17.25 -18.09
N GLU A 150 -0.15 -16.50 -17.53
CA GLU A 150 0.01 -16.40 -16.08
C GLU A 150 -0.92 -15.35 -15.46
N CYS A 151 -1.62 -15.72 -14.37
CA CYS A 151 -2.47 -14.78 -13.63
C CYS A 151 -1.67 -13.90 -12.65
N TYR A 152 -0.55 -14.40 -12.15
CA TYR A 152 0.39 -13.65 -11.31
C TYR A 152 1.71 -13.49 -12.03
N PRO A 153 2.47 -12.41 -11.77
CA PRO A 153 3.83 -12.30 -12.27
C PRO A 153 4.65 -13.52 -11.83
N ALA A 154 5.47 -14.06 -12.73
CA ALA A 154 6.46 -15.05 -12.33
C ALA A 154 7.40 -14.40 -11.32
N MET A 155 7.58 -15.01 -10.15
CA MET A 155 8.64 -14.62 -9.23
C MET A 155 9.96 -14.74 -10.01
N PRO A 156 10.86 -13.73 -9.99
CA PRO A 156 12.18 -13.89 -10.57
C PRO A 156 12.85 -15.09 -9.89
N GLY A 157 12.91 -16.19 -10.62
CA GLY A 157 13.46 -17.44 -10.15
C GLY A 157 14.96 -17.30 -10.00
N ASN A 158 15.44 -17.62 -8.80
CA ASN A 158 16.82 -18.02 -8.55
C ASN A 158 17.18 -19.09 -9.59
N SER A 159 17.87 -18.67 -10.65
CA SER A 159 18.39 -19.56 -11.68
C SER A 159 19.65 -20.18 -11.10
N GLY A 160 19.46 -21.22 -10.27
CA GLY A 160 20.54 -22.09 -9.81
C GLY A 160 21.09 -22.94 -10.95
#